data_AF-A0A7C6UIP3-F1
#
_entry.id   AF-A0A7C6UIP3-F1
#
_cell.length_a   1.000
_cell.length_b   1.000
_cell.length_c   1.000
_cell.angle_alpha   90.00
_cell.angle_beta   90.00
_cell.angle_gamma   90.00
#
_symmetry.space_group_name_H-M   'P 1'
#
loop_
_entity.id
_entity.type
_entity.pdbx_description
1 polymer ?
#
loop_
_entity_poly.entity_id
_entity_poly.type
_entity_poly.pdbx_seq_one_letter_code
_entity_poly.pdbx_strand_id
1 'polypeptide(L)'
;QPQSNPGVESVFCSKEPCYKSFQIAEHITNQTSSKIISQEKAGILYGGALEDELNISKIPAVTCEVVSRNGLVDQGSVERSFLQMKSFMRFFKVI
;
A
#
# COMPACT_ATOMS: atom_id res chain seq x y z
N GLN A 1 -21.39 -3.39 9.21
CA GLN A 1 -21.87 -4.42 10.16
C GLN A 1 -20.72 -4.79 11.09
N PRO A 2 -20.95 -5.08 12.38
CA PRO A 2 -19.89 -5.58 13.27
C PRO A 2 -19.23 -6.82 12.66
N GLN A 3 -17.90 -6.91 12.73
CA GLN A 3 -17.12 -8.05 12.20
C GLN A 3 -17.31 -8.35 10.69
N SER A 4 -17.60 -7.32 9.88
CA SER A 4 -17.73 -7.48 8.43
C SER A 4 -16.45 -8.02 7.77
N ASN A 5 -16.60 -8.67 6.61
CA ASN A 5 -15.47 -9.13 5.81
C ASN A 5 -14.50 -7.97 5.55
N PRO A 6 -13.24 -8.08 5.99
CA PRO A 6 -12.29 -6.98 5.92
C PRO A 6 -11.74 -6.76 4.50
N GLY A 7 -12.06 -7.62 3.54
CA GLY A 7 -11.59 -7.51 2.16
C GLY A 7 -10.24 -8.17 1.97
N VAL A 8 -9.38 -7.56 1.16
CA VAL A 8 -8.07 -8.11 0.80
C VAL A 8 -6.97 -7.11 1.12
N GLU A 9 -5.92 -7.59 1.78
CA GLU A 9 -4.72 -6.78 2.05
C GLU A 9 -4.12 -6.27 0.75
N SER A 10 -3.80 -4.99 0.72
CA SER A 10 -3.49 -4.31 -0.53
C SER A 10 -2.37 -3.30 -0.37
N VAL A 11 -1.67 -3.02 -1.46
CA VAL A 11 -0.73 -1.91 -1.59
C VAL A 11 -1.25 -1.01 -2.70
N PHE A 12 -1.66 0.20 -2.31
CA PHE A 12 -2.19 1.20 -3.21
C PHE A 12 -1.08 2.07 -3.77
N CYS A 13 -1.16 2.34 -5.08
CA CYS A 13 -0.26 3.25 -5.75
C CYS A 13 -0.86 3.83 -7.04
N SER A 14 -0.15 4.76 -7.66
CA SER A 14 -0.40 5.24 -9.02
C SER A 14 0.80 5.02 -9.93
N LYS A 15 0.56 4.71 -11.22
CA LYS A 15 1.65 4.53 -12.21
C LYS A 15 2.18 5.86 -12.71
N GLU A 16 1.31 6.82 -13.00
CA GLU A 16 1.68 8.16 -13.44
C GLU A 16 1.37 9.22 -12.38
N PRO A 17 2.23 10.23 -12.20
CA PRO A 17 3.46 10.49 -12.95
C PRO A 17 4.72 9.83 -12.34
N CYS A 18 4.59 8.97 -11.33
CA CYS A 18 5.73 8.37 -10.61
C CYS A 18 5.70 6.83 -10.66
N TYR A 19 6.17 6.24 -11.77
CA TYR A 19 6.16 4.77 -11.95
C TYR A 19 6.96 4.00 -10.88
N LYS A 20 7.90 4.66 -10.21
CA LYS A 20 8.65 4.08 -9.10
C LYS A 20 7.74 3.67 -7.93
N SER A 21 6.61 4.35 -7.72
CA SER A 21 5.58 3.95 -6.75
C SER A 21 5.01 2.56 -7.06
N PHE A 22 4.72 2.28 -8.34
CA PHE A 22 4.27 0.96 -8.77
C PHE A 22 5.36 -0.11 -8.54
N GLN A 23 6.62 0.20 -8.82
CA GLN A 23 7.74 -0.73 -8.57
C GLN A 23 7.92 -1.05 -7.08
N ILE A 24 7.70 -0.07 -6.20
CA ILE A 24 7.69 -0.28 -4.75
C ILE A 24 6.54 -1.23 -4.37
N ALA A 25 5.33 -0.99 -4.89
CA ALA A 25 4.18 -1.85 -4.61
C ALA A 25 4.45 -3.29 -5.07
N GLU A 26 4.99 -3.47 -6.28
CA GLU A 26 5.35 -4.78 -6.84
C GLU A 26 6.38 -5.52 -5.96
N HIS A 27 7.39 -4.81 -5.47
CA HIS A 27 8.37 -5.39 -4.54
C HIS A 27 7.73 -5.89 -3.25
N ILE A 28 6.82 -5.10 -2.67
CA ILE A 28 6.13 -5.45 -1.43
C ILE A 28 5.20 -6.64 -1.64
N THR A 29 4.42 -6.65 -2.71
CA THR A 29 3.47 -7.75 -2.97
C THR A 29 4.15 -9.04 -3.37
N ASN A 30 5.36 -9.01 -3.95
CA ASN A 30 6.14 -10.21 -4.20
C ASN A 30 6.67 -10.89 -2.92
N GLN A 31 6.65 -10.19 -1.79
CA GLN A 31 7.14 -10.68 -0.48
C GLN A 31 6.02 -10.86 0.55
N THR A 32 4.78 -10.57 0.18
CA THR A 32 3.61 -10.61 1.07
C THR A 32 2.44 -11.28 0.36
N SER A 33 1.34 -11.52 1.07
CA SER A 33 0.08 -12.00 0.47
C SER A 33 -0.79 -10.86 -0.09
N SER A 34 -0.29 -9.63 -0.09
CA SER A 34 -1.06 -8.44 -0.48
C SER A 34 -1.21 -8.33 -2.00
N LYS A 35 -2.27 -7.66 -2.45
CA LYS A 35 -2.51 -7.34 -3.86
C LYS A 35 -2.07 -5.91 -4.19
N ILE A 36 -1.65 -5.68 -5.43
CA ILE A 36 -1.47 -4.30 -5.91
C ILE A 36 -2.84 -3.78 -6.34
N ILE A 37 -3.22 -2.62 -5.82
CA ILE A 37 -4.35 -1.84 -6.31
C ILE A 37 -3.77 -0.55 -6.88
N SER A 38 -3.61 -0.50 -8.20
CA SER A 38 -2.98 0.64 -8.87
C SER A 38 -3.98 1.40 -9.71
N GLN A 39 -3.94 2.73 -9.64
CA GLN A 39 -4.54 3.59 -10.66
C GLN A 39 -3.52 3.88 -11.77
N GLU A 40 -4.01 4.20 -12.97
CA GLU A 40 -3.13 4.62 -14.06
C GLU A 40 -2.52 6.00 -13.78
N LYS A 41 -3.29 6.93 -13.20
CA LYS A 41 -2.84 8.29 -12.90
C LYS A 41 -3.28 8.76 -11.51
N ALA A 42 -2.34 9.37 -10.80
CA ALA A 42 -2.51 9.87 -9.45
C ALA A 42 -3.58 10.96 -9.35
N GLY A 43 -4.39 10.88 -8.30
CA GLY A 43 -5.42 11.86 -7.96
C GLY A 43 -6.71 11.79 -8.79
N ILE A 44 -6.85 10.84 -9.74
CA ILE A 44 -8.10 10.68 -10.52
C ILE A 44 -9.27 10.25 -9.63
N LEU A 45 -9.05 9.25 -8.79
CA LEU A 45 -10.12 8.66 -7.98
C LEU A 45 -10.28 9.38 -6.63
N TYR A 46 -9.16 9.77 -6.02
CA TYR A 46 -9.12 10.37 -4.68
C TYR A 46 -8.14 11.54 -4.61
N GLY A 47 -8.48 12.67 -5.23
CA GLY A 47 -7.70 13.90 -5.07
C GLY A 47 -7.52 14.28 -3.58
N GLY A 48 -6.30 14.66 -3.19
CA GLY A 48 -5.94 14.95 -1.80
C GLY A 48 -5.48 13.75 -0.97
N ALA A 49 -5.50 12.52 -1.52
CA ALA A 49 -4.87 11.38 -0.85
C ALA A 49 -3.35 11.59 -0.78
N LEU A 50 -2.75 11.38 0.40
CA LEU A 50 -1.33 11.68 0.60
C LEU A 50 -0.40 10.95 -0.37
N GLU A 51 -0.67 9.67 -0.65
CA GLU A 51 0.09 8.90 -1.63
C GLU A 51 -0.01 9.51 -3.03
N ASP A 52 -1.21 9.89 -3.46
CA ASP A 52 -1.45 10.52 -4.76
C ASP A 52 -0.76 11.89 -4.85
N GLU A 53 -0.85 12.74 -3.83
CA GLU A 53 -0.21 14.08 -3.83
C GLU A 53 1.33 13.97 -3.89
N LEU A 54 1.90 12.97 -3.22
CA LEU A 54 3.33 12.66 -3.32
C LEU A 54 3.69 12.16 -4.72
N ASN A 55 2.89 11.25 -5.28
CA ASN A 55 3.08 10.73 -6.63
C ASN A 55 3.01 11.85 -7.68
N ILE A 56 2.03 12.76 -7.58
CA ILE A 56 1.88 13.96 -8.42
C ILE A 56 3.13 14.84 -8.33
N SER A 57 3.68 14.99 -7.12
CA SER A 57 4.92 15.70 -6.85
C SER A 57 6.19 14.94 -7.27
N LYS A 58 6.04 13.78 -7.94
CA LYS A 58 7.11 12.86 -8.37
C LYS A 58 7.93 12.26 -7.23
N ILE A 59 7.39 12.26 -6.01
CA ILE A 59 7.96 11.59 -4.85
C ILE A 59 7.36 10.18 -4.80
N PRO A 60 8.18 9.11 -4.88
CA PRO A 60 7.67 7.74 -4.85
C PRO A 60 7.00 7.44 -3.50
N ALA A 61 5.76 7.00 -3.53
CA ALA A 61 4.98 6.68 -2.34
C ALA A 61 3.98 5.55 -2.62
N VAL A 62 3.63 4.80 -1.58
CA VAL A 62 2.60 3.76 -1.61
C VAL A 62 1.81 3.82 -0.31
N THR A 63 0.54 3.40 -0.34
CA THR A 63 -0.24 3.14 0.89
C THR A 63 -0.34 1.65 1.10
N CYS A 64 0.20 1.14 2.21
CA CYS A 64 0.10 -0.27 2.58
C CYS A 64 -1.09 -0.47 3.51
N GLU A 65 -1.99 -1.38 3.16
CA GLU A 65 -3.19 -1.69 3.93
C GLU A 65 -3.21 -3.16 4.33
N VAL A 66 -3.12 -3.40 5.64
CA VAL A 66 -3.51 -4.66 6.24
C VAL A 66 -4.91 -4.51 6.81
N VAL A 67 -5.77 -5.46 6.49
CA VAL A 67 -7.18 -5.40 6.86
C VAL A 67 -7.44 -6.23 8.11
N SER A 68 -8.46 -5.85 8.88
CA SER A 68 -8.95 -6.61 10.04
C SER A 68 -10.45 -6.39 10.18
N ARG A 69 -11.13 -7.34 10.82
CA ARG A 69 -12.56 -7.21 11.13
C ARG A 69 -12.83 -5.87 11.84
N ASN A 70 -13.81 -5.13 11.35
CA ASN A 70 -14.12 -3.80 11.90
C ASN A 70 -14.34 -3.85 13.42
N GLY A 71 -13.67 -2.96 14.15
CA GLY A 71 -13.67 -2.88 15.61
C GLY A 71 -12.67 -3.79 16.31
N LEU A 72 -11.85 -4.52 15.55
CA LEU A 72 -10.86 -5.45 16.05
C LEU A 72 -9.55 -5.34 15.25
N VAL A 73 -8.43 -5.59 15.92
CA VAL A 73 -7.16 -5.90 15.24
C VAL A 73 -7.02 -7.43 15.25
N ASP A 74 -7.11 -8.04 14.09
CA ASP A 74 -7.01 -9.50 14.00
C ASP A 74 -5.60 -9.97 14.35
N GLN A 75 -5.49 -11.19 14.88
CA GLN A 75 -4.20 -11.78 15.21
C GLN A 75 -3.31 -11.84 13.95
N GLY A 76 -2.04 -11.47 14.10
CA GLY A 76 -1.09 -11.43 12.99
C GLY A 76 -1.12 -10.14 12.16
N SER A 77 -2.14 -9.28 12.31
CA SER A 77 -2.27 -8.07 11.48
C SER A 77 -1.11 -7.09 11.70
N VAL A 78 -0.61 -7.01 12.93
CA VAL A 78 0.55 -6.17 13.27
C VAL A 78 1.80 -6.71 12.57
N GLU A 79 2.03 -8.02 12.61
CA GLU A 79 3.19 -8.68 12.01
C GLU A 79 3.18 -8.56 10.48
N ARG A 80 2.01 -8.68 9.85
CA ARG A 80 1.85 -8.50 8.40
C ARG A 80 2.05 -7.04 7.98
N SER A 81 1.54 -6.09 8.77
CA SER A 81 1.77 -4.66 8.53
C SER A 81 3.26 -4.33 8.66
N PHE A 82 3.91 -4.87 9.70
CA PHE A 82 5.35 -4.74 9.90
C PHE A 82 6.17 -5.38 8.76
N LEU A 83 5.68 -6.47 8.16
CA LEU A 83 6.32 -7.10 7.01
C LEU A 83 6.26 -6.19 5.76
N GLN A 84 5.11 -5.56 5.47
CA GLN A 84 4.99 -4.59 4.38
C GLN A 84 5.97 -3.42 4.58
N MET A 85 6.07 -2.88 5.80
CA MET A 85 7.02 -1.81 6.11
C MET A 85 8.48 -2.24 5.93
N LYS A 86 8.88 -3.41 6.44
CA LYS A 86 10.25 -3.92 6.24
C LYS A 86 10.57 -4.14 4.76
N SER A 87 9.61 -4.63 3.98
CA SER A 87 9.78 -4.81 2.53
C SER A 87 10.03 -3.45 1.84
N PHE A 88 9.26 -2.43 2.19
CA PHE A 88 9.50 -1.06 1.73
C PHE A 88 10.91 -0.57 2.08
N MET A 89 11.34 -0.73 3.34
CA MET A 89 12.68 -0.28 3.76
C MET A 89 13.82 -1.03 3.04
N ARG A 90 13.66 -2.33 2.76
CA ARG A 90 14.60 -3.13 1.98
C ARG A 90 14.70 -2.67 0.52
N PHE A 91 13.58 -2.28 -0.09
CA PHE A 91 13.59 -1.72 -1.45
C PHE A 91 14.53 -0.51 -1.54
N PHE A 92 14.53 0.34 -0.50
CA PHE A 92 15.42 1.50 -0.39
C PHE A 92 16.78 1.18 0.25
N LYS A 93 17.07 -0.07 0.59
CA LYS A 93 18.31 -0.52 1.24
C LYS A 93 18.62 0.22 2.55
N VAL A 94 17.57 0.61 3.27
CA VAL A 94 17.70 1.21 4.61
C VAL A 94 18.02 0.12 5.64
N ILE A 95 17.51 -1.10 5.40
CA ILE A 95 17.78 -2.32 6.16
C ILE A 95 18.04 -3.50 5.22
#